data_AF-A0A946HBV5-F1
#
_entry.id   AF-A0A946HBV5-F1
#
_cell.length_a   1.000
_cell.length_b   1.000
_cell.length_c   1.000
_cell.angle_alpha   90.00
_cell.angle_beta   90.00
_cell.angle_gamma   90.00
#
_symmetry.space_group_name_H-M   'P 1'
#
loop_
_entity.id
_entity.type
_entity.pdbx_description
1 polymer ?
#
loop_
_entity_poly.entity_id
_entity_poly.type
_entity_poly.pdbx_seq_one_letter_code
_entity_poly.pdbx_strand_id
1 'polypeptide(L)' 'MSIARVTLHEYINEEDIARTEAWYDSVRAELFPTAEQAINIKTGPTSLISIAIYSSF' A
#
# COMPACT_ATOMS: atom_id res chain seq x y z
N MET A 1 0.10 -21.41 0.68
CA MET A 1 -1.05 -20.47 0.58
C MET A 1 -0.48 -19.06 0.54
N SER A 2 -1.28 -18.00 0.33
CA SER A 2 -0.79 -16.62 0.47
C SER A 2 -1.65 -15.88 1.49
N ILE A 3 -1.05 -14.95 2.24
CA ILE A 3 -1.75 -14.06 3.17
C ILE A 3 -1.75 -12.66 2.57
N ALA A 4 -2.92 -12.03 2.57
CA ALA A 4 -3.07 -10.64 2.17
C ALA A 4 -3.29 -9.77 3.41
N ARG A 5 -2.51 -8.69 3.54
CA ARG A 5 -2.77 -7.60 4.48
C ARG A 5 -3.49 -6.49 3.73
N VAL A 6 -4.74 -6.24 4.13
CA VAL A 6 -5.54 -5.14 3.60
C VAL A 6 -5.47 -3.96 4.56
N THR A 7 -5.14 -2.77 4.05
CA THR A 7 -5.05 -1.54 4.83
C THR A 7 -5.85 -0.46 4.13
N LEU A 8 -6.77 0.18 4.85
CA LEU A 8 -7.49 1.36 4.39
C LEU A 8 -6.74 2.61 4.85
N HIS A 9 -6.44 3.50 3.92
CA HIS A 9 -5.83 4.79 4.17
C HIS A 9 -6.85 5.90 3.90
N GLU A 10 -6.97 6.80 4.87
CA GLU A 10 -7.71 8.06 4.76
C GLU A 10 -6.69 9.21 4.82
N TYR A 11 -6.80 10.13 3.89
CA TYR A 11 -5.90 11.28 3.73
C TYR A 11 -6.65 12.58 3.97
N ILE A 12 -5.92 13.63 4.32
CA ILE A 12 -6.50 14.98 4.48
C ILE A 12 -6.70 15.61 3.10
N ASN A 13 -5.71 15.48 2.21
CA ASN A 13 -5.73 16.05 0.87
C ASN A 13 -5.41 15.00 -0.20
N GLU A 14 -5.86 15.24 -1.43
CA GLU A 14 -5.60 14.36 -2.57
C GLU A 14 -4.10 14.30 -2.93
N GLU A 15 -3.39 15.42 -2.77
CA GLU A 15 -1.93 15.51 -3.01
C GLU A 15 -1.13 14.59 -2.10
N ASP A 16 -1.63 14.30 -0.90
CA ASP A 16 -0.97 13.42 0.05
C ASP A 16 -1.00 11.95 -0.39
N ILE A 17 -1.97 11.54 -1.23
CA ILE A 17 -1.98 10.22 -1.85
C ILE A 17 -0.74 10.06 -2.73
N ALA A 18 -0.54 10.99 -3.68
CA ALA A 18 0.57 10.93 -4.62
C ALA A 18 1.94 11.00 -3.92
N ARG A 19 2.07 11.87 -2.91
CA ARG A 19 3.29 11.96 -2.09
C ARG A 19 3.57 10.66 -1.33
N THR A 20 2.52 10.06 -0.75
CA THR A 20 2.66 8.82 0.01
C THR A 20 3.02 7.65 -0.89
N GLU A 21 2.42 7.54 -2.08
CA GLU A 21 2.76 6.50 -3.05
C GLU A 21 4.23 6.59 -3.50
N ALA A 22 4.69 7.80 -3.85
CA ALA A 22 6.09 8.02 -4.23
C ALA A 22 7.07 7.67 -3.10
N TRP A 23 6.73 8.05 -1.86
CA TRP A 23 7.54 7.69 -0.70
C TRP A 23 7.52 6.17 -0.47
N TYR A 24 6.35 5.53 -0.47
CA TYR A 24 6.21 4.09 -0.25
C TYR A 24 7.01 3.30 -1.28
N ASP A 25 7.01 3.68 -2.55
CA ASP A 25 7.77 2.97 -3.58
C ASP A 25 9.29 3.02 -3.30
N SER A 26 9.79 4.13 -2.72
CA SER A 26 11.19 4.25 -2.33
C SER A 26 11.60 3.41 -1.12
N VAL A 27 10.66 3.10 -0.20
CA VAL A 27 10.95 2.39 1.06
C VAL A 27 10.37 0.98 1.13
N ARG A 28 9.51 0.56 0.18
CA ARG A 28 8.73 -0.69 0.30
C ARG A 28 9.60 -1.93 0.47
N ALA A 29 10.72 -1.99 -0.26
CA ALA A 29 11.59 -3.16 -0.26
C ALA A 29 12.32 -3.32 1.08
N GLU A 30 12.60 -2.21 1.77
CA GLU A 30 13.21 -2.19 3.09
C GLU A 30 12.18 -2.48 4.19
N LEU A 31 11.01 -1.83 4.14
CA LEU A 31 9.99 -1.94 5.18
C LEU A 31 9.17 -3.24 5.10
N PHE A 32 9.00 -3.81 3.90
CA PHE A 32 8.21 -5.02 3.66
C PHE A 32 9.00 -6.02 2.79
N PRO A 33 10.15 -6.52 3.28
CA PRO A 33 11.08 -7.32 2.48
C PRO A 33 10.50 -8.66 2.01
N THR A 34 9.44 -9.13 2.66
CA THR A 34 8.74 -10.39 2.33
C THR A 34 7.45 -10.18 1.54
N ALA A 35 7.08 -8.92 1.25
CA ALA A 35 5.92 -8.65 0.40
C ALA A 35 6.26 -9.00 -1.05
N GLU A 36 5.52 -9.95 -1.61
CA GLU A 36 5.66 -10.38 -3.00
C GLU A 36 5.06 -9.35 -3.95
N GLN A 37 3.96 -8.72 -3.53
CA GLN A 37 3.26 -7.72 -4.30
C GLN A 37 2.53 -6.73 -3.40
N ALA A 38 2.47 -5.47 -3.84
CA ALA A 38 1.62 -4.44 -3.27
C ALA A 38 0.70 -3.91 -4.36
N ILE A 39 -0.59 -3.83 -4.07
CA ILE A 39 -1.62 -3.30 -4.96
C ILE A 39 -2.31 -2.16 -4.23
N ASN A 40 -2.24 -0.97 -4.81
CA ASN A 40 -2.88 0.21 -4.28
C ASN A 40 -4.07 0.58 -5.18
N ILE A 41 -5.24 0.75 -4.57
CA ILE A 41 -6.49 1.07 -5.26
C ILE A 41 -7.03 2.35 -4.66
N LYS A 42 -7.04 3.43 -5.45
CA LYS A 42 -7.69 4.67 -5.05
C LYS A 42 -9.21 4.45 -5.00
N THR A 43 -9.79 4.60 -3.82
CA THR A 43 -11.23 4.38 -3.59
C THR A 43 -12.04 5.68 -3.58
N GLY A 44 -11.37 6.83 -3.46
CA GLY A 44 -12.00 8.14 -3.50
C GLY A 44 -10.96 9.27 -3.65
N PRO A 45 -11.38 10.54 -3.60
CA PRO A 45 -10.47 11.69 -3.74
C PRO A 45 -9.37 11.71 -2.65
N THR A 46 -9.69 11.21 -1.45
CA THR A 46 -8.81 11.22 -0.28
C THR A 46 -8.70 9.85 0.40
N SER A 47 -9.03 8.75 -0.29
CA SER A 47 -8.96 7.41 0.30
C SER A 47 -8.37 6.37 -0.66
N LEU A 48 -7.70 5.38 -0.08
CA LEU A 48 -6.98 4.33 -0.79
C LEU A 48 -7.03 3.02 -0.01
N ILE A 49 -7.20 1.91 -0.72
CA ILE A 49 -7.00 0.57 -0.18
C ILE A 49 -5.66 0.06 -0.67
N SER A 50 -4.79 -0.34 0.26
CA SER A 50 -3.54 -1.02 -0.01
C SER A 50 -3.67 -2.51 0.33
N ILE A 51 -3.25 -3.36 -0.59
CA ILE A 51 -3.24 -4.82 -0.44
C ILE A 51 -1.80 -5.29 -0.60
N ALA A 52 -1.18 -5.71 0.49
CA ALA A 52 0.15 -6.33 0.47
C ALA A 52 0.01 -7.85 0.55
N ILE A 53 0.60 -8.56 -0.40
CA ILE A 53 0.55 -10.01 -0.54
C ILE A 53 1.88 -10.60 -0.04
N TYR A 54 1.79 -11.60 0.82
CA TYR A 54 2.91 -12.32 1.39
C TYR A 54 2.74 -13.82 1.16
N SER A 55 3.86 -14.52 0.99
CA SER A 55 3.88 -15.99 1.02
C SER A 55 3.40 -16.49 2.39
N SER A 56 2.48 -17.46 2.41
CA SER A 56 2.12 -18.20 3.63
C SER A 56 2.62 -19.63 3.52
N PHE A 57 3.54 -19.98 4.41
CA PHE A 57 3.92 -21.36 4.68
C PHE A 57 2.82 -22.06 5.49
#